data_AF-A0A959NMY4-F1
#
_entry.id   AF-A0A959NMY4-F1
#
_cell.length_a   1.000
_cell.length_b   1.000
_cell.length_c   1.000
_cell.angle_alpha   90.00
_cell.angle_beta   90.00
_cell.angle_gamma   90.00
#
_symmetry.space_group_name_H-M   'P 1'
#
loop_
_entity.id
_entity.type
_entity.pdbx_description
1 polymer ?
#
loop_
_entity_poly.entity_id
_entity_poly.type
_entity_poly.pdbx_seq_one_letter_code
_entity_poly.pdbx_strand_id
1 'polypeptide(L)'
;ERTYSKPWREPNNDEFAKIGRIMIANRIKVCGEYYVKEVASGEYVIACTPNGKNWTYFVAWIYTEKIYLANTEMEMKLTPPR
;
A
#
# COMPACT_ATOMS: atom_id res chain seq x y z
N GLU A 1 11.33 -13.83 -9.25
CA GLU A 1 11.68 -12.94 -8.11
C GLU A 1 10.58 -12.95 -7.06
N ARG A 2 10.93 -12.90 -5.77
CA ARG A 2 10.02 -12.96 -4.61
C ARG A 2 9.64 -11.56 -4.08
N THR A 3 9.67 -10.54 -4.91
CA THR A 3 9.52 -9.12 -4.53
C THR A 3 8.28 -8.84 -3.67
N TYR A 4 7.18 -9.57 -3.88
CA TYR A 4 5.93 -9.43 -3.10
C TYR A 4 5.64 -10.60 -2.17
N SER A 5 6.65 -11.39 -1.78
CA SER A 5 6.44 -12.63 -1.00
C SER A 5 6.08 -12.42 0.47
N LYS A 6 6.27 -11.21 1.02
CA LYS A 6 5.86 -10.92 2.39
C LYS A 6 4.32 -11.00 2.50
N PRO A 7 3.76 -11.39 3.65
CA PRO A 7 2.31 -11.37 3.85
C PRO A 7 1.79 -9.93 3.94
N TRP A 8 0.51 -9.75 3.65
CA TRP A 8 -0.20 -8.54 4.02
C TRP A 8 -0.34 -8.44 5.53
N ARG A 9 -0.26 -7.23 6.06
CA ARG A 9 -0.50 -6.95 7.47
C ARG A 9 -1.06 -5.55 7.65
N GLU A 10 -1.62 -5.30 8.82
CA GLU A 10 -1.93 -3.94 9.23
C GLU A 10 -0.62 -3.13 9.36
N PRO A 11 -0.66 -1.82 9.05
CA PRO A 11 0.46 -0.93 9.31
C PRO A 11 0.73 -0.86 10.82
N ASN A 12 2.00 -0.76 11.21
CA ASN A 12 2.32 -0.40 12.59
C ASN A 12 2.09 1.12 12.82
N ASN A 13 2.26 1.59 14.06
CA ASN A 13 2.00 2.99 14.42
C ASN A 13 2.79 4.02 13.58
N ASP A 14 4.07 3.74 13.27
CA ASP A 14 4.92 4.65 12.50
C ASP A 14 4.54 4.65 11.02
N GLU A 15 4.31 3.47 10.44
CA GLU A 15 3.83 3.31 9.08
C GLU A 15 2.46 3.94 8.89
N PHE A 16 1.56 3.77 9.85
CA PHE A 16 0.24 4.37 9.84
C PHE A 16 0.33 5.90 9.74
N ALA A 17 1.17 6.52 10.59
CA ALA A 17 1.38 7.96 10.56
C ALA A 17 2.01 8.45 9.25
N LYS A 18 3.09 7.80 8.80
CA LYS A 18 3.84 8.19 7.59
C LYS A 18 3.03 7.98 6.31
N ILE A 19 2.48 6.78 6.13
CA ILE A 19 1.67 6.45 4.94
C ILE A 19 0.38 7.27 4.94
N GLY A 20 -0.27 7.45 6.10
CA GLY A 20 -1.46 8.30 6.22
C GLY A 20 -1.19 9.74 5.79
N ARG A 21 -0.07 10.33 6.24
CA ARG A 21 0.37 11.67 5.79
C ARG A 21 0.56 11.73 4.27
N ILE A 22 1.22 10.73 3.68
CA ILE A 22 1.47 10.66 2.23
C ILE A 22 0.15 10.55 1.46
N MET A 23 -0.79 9.71 1.91
CA MET A 23 -2.11 9.57 1.30
C MET A 23 -2.89 10.89 1.32
N ILE A 24 -2.91 11.60 2.45
CA ILE A 24 -3.59 12.89 2.60
C ILE A 24 -2.96 13.93 1.66
N ALA A 25 -1.63 14.03 1.63
CA ALA A 25 -0.90 14.96 0.77
C ALA A 25 -1.22 14.74 -0.72
N ASN A 26 -1.44 13.48 -1.12
CA ASN A 26 -1.79 13.09 -2.48
C ASN A 26 -3.30 12.96 -2.73
N ARG A 27 -4.14 13.42 -1.78
CA ARG A 27 -5.62 13.44 -1.87
C ARG A 27 -6.24 12.05 -2.09
N ILE A 28 -5.59 10.99 -1.61
CA ILE A 28 -6.11 9.63 -1.64
C ILE A 28 -7.12 9.48 -0.50
N LYS A 29 -8.41 9.42 -0.85
CA LYS A 29 -9.53 9.33 0.11
C LYS A 29 -10.30 8.00 0.06
N VAL A 30 -9.87 7.09 -0.81
CA VAL A 30 -10.62 5.88 -1.17
C VAL A 30 -10.43 4.70 -0.21
N CYS A 31 -9.58 4.85 0.80
CA CYS A 31 -9.27 3.77 1.74
C CYS A 31 -10.19 3.84 2.95
N GLY A 32 -11.22 2.99 2.98
CA GLY A 32 -11.95 2.69 4.21
C GLY A 32 -11.16 1.73 5.10
N GLU A 33 -10.48 0.77 4.48
CA GLU A 33 -9.52 -0.16 5.10
C GLU A 33 -8.27 -0.26 4.21
N TYR A 34 -7.10 -0.45 4.82
CA TYR A 34 -5.89 -0.73 4.05
C TYR A 34 -4.91 -1.66 4.77
N TYR A 35 -4.17 -2.42 3.97
CA TYR A 35 -3.09 -3.31 4.39
C TYR A 35 -1.81 -2.89 3.71
N VAL A 36 -0.68 -3.19 4.37
CA VAL A 36 0.64 -2.88 3.86
C VAL A 36 1.47 -4.14 3.72
N LYS A 37 2.40 -4.09 2.76
CA LYS A 37 3.44 -5.09 2.56
C LYS A 37 4.73 -4.35 2.24
N GLU A 38 5.73 -4.51 3.09
CA GLU A 38 7.04 -3.91 2.84
C GLU A 38 7.80 -4.74 1.79
N VAL A 39 8.20 -4.11 0.70
CA VAL A 39 8.93 -4.74 -0.41
C VAL A 39 10.43 -4.56 -0.25
N ALA A 40 10.83 -3.35 0.13
CA ALA A 40 12.20 -2.99 0.48
C ALA A 40 12.16 -1.97 1.62
N SER A 41 13.32 -1.65 2.22
CA SER A 41 13.36 -0.71 3.35
C SER A 41 12.77 0.64 2.93
N GLY A 42 11.65 1.00 3.56
CA GLY A 42 10.93 2.24 3.27
C GLY A 42 10.07 2.23 2.00
N GLU A 43 9.95 1.10 1.31
CA GLU A 43 9.07 0.90 0.15
C GLU A 43 7.97 -0.09 0.49
N TYR A 44 6.72 0.37 0.34
CA TYR A 44 5.53 -0.36 0.74
C TYR A 44 4.55 -0.46 -0.42
N VAL A 45 4.01 -1.66 -0.63
CA VAL A 45 2.77 -1.82 -1.38
C VAL A 45 1.62 -1.71 -0.39
N ILE A 46 0.60 -0.94 -0.77
CA ILE A 46 -0.58 -0.66 0.02
C ILE A 46 -1.77 -1.20 -0.75
N ALA A 47 -2.50 -2.15 -0.17
CA ALA A 47 -3.79 -2.58 -0.66
C ALA A 47 -4.86 -1.75 0.05
N CYS A 48 -5.62 -0.98 -0.70
CA CYS A 48 -6.61 -0.04 -0.20
C CYS A 48 -8.00 -0.42 -0.72
N THR A 49 -9.00 -0.42 0.14
CA THR A 49 -10.38 -0.73 -0.25
C THR A 49 -11.39 0.16 0.48
N PRO A 50 -12.45 0.62 -0.19
CA PRO A 50 -13.55 1.30 0.49
C PRO A 50 -14.54 0.31 1.13
N ASN A 51 -14.54 -0.96 0.73
CA ASN A 51 -15.62 -1.90 1.04
C ASN A 51 -15.18 -3.35 1.33
N GLY A 52 -13.88 -3.63 1.39
CA GLY A 52 -13.36 -4.97 1.64
C GLY A 52 -13.40 -5.93 0.44
N LYS A 53 -13.89 -5.48 -0.73
CA LYS A 53 -14.06 -6.33 -1.93
C LYS A 53 -13.19 -5.88 -3.10
N ASN A 54 -13.19 -4.58 -3.38
CA ASN A 54 -12.42 -4.02 -4.48
C ASN A 54 -11.16 -3.38 -3.94
N TRP A 55 -10.01 -3.92 -4.33
CA TRP A 55 -8.70 -3.47 -3.88
C TRP A 55 -8.05 -2.60 -4.94
N THR A 56 -7.61 -1.42 -4.54
CA THR A 56 -6.73 -0.53 -5.30
C THR A 56 -5.34 -0.60 -4.69
N TYR A 57 -4.33 -0.82 -5.50
CA TYR A 57 -2.97 -0.99 -5.03
C TYR A 57 -2.15 0.27 -5.26
N PHE A 58 -1.41 0.69 -4.24
CA PHE A 58 -0.46 1.79 -4.33
C PHE A 58 0.92 1.33 -3.92
N VAL A 59 1.93 2.05 -4.37
CA VAL A 59 3.32 1.90 -3.92
C VAL A 59 3.75 3.20 -3.29
N ALA A 60 4.23 3.14 -2.05
CA ALA A 60 4.66 4.30 -1.28
C ALA A 60 6.12 4.18 -0.85
N TRP A 61 6.87 5.27 -0.99
CA TRP A 61 8.24 5.40 -0.53
C TRP A 61 8.27 6.40 0.62
N ILE A 62 8.32 5.90 1.86
CA ILE A 62 8.11 6.75 3.05
C ILE A 62 9.23 7.78 3.25
N TYR A 63 10.45 7.50 2.78
CA TYR A 63 11.58 8.43 2.91
C TYR A 63 11.53 9.59 1.92
N THR A 64 10.85 9.41 0.79
CA THR A 64 10.70 10.47 -0.24
C THR A 64 9.30 11.07 -0.27
N GLU A 65 8.42 10.62 0.63
CA GLU A 65 7.00 11.01 0.71
C GLU A 65 6.22 10.86 -0.61
N LYS A 66 6.60 9.87 -1.43
CA LYS A 66 5.98 9.60 -2.74
C LYS A 66 5.02 8.43 -2.67
N ILE A 67 3.94 8.51 -3.44
CA ILE A 67 2.98 7.42 -3.64
C ILE A 67 2.51 7.40 -5.09
N TYR A 68 2.39 6.20 -5.66
CA TYR A 68 1.93 5.99 -7.02
C TYR A 68 0.94 4.83 -7.06
N LEU A 69 0.05 4.84 -8.05
CA LEU A 69 -0.79 3.68 -8.33
C LEU A 69 0.11 2.53 -8.82
N ALA A 70 -0.15 1.32 -8.35
CA ALA A 70 0.50 0.14 -8.91
C ALA A 70 0.12 0.00 -10.39
N ASN A 71 1.07 -0.44 -11.22
CA ASN A 71 0.77 -0.72 -12.61
C ASN A 71 0.20 -2.15 -12.76
N THR A 72 -0.33 -2.46 -13.95
CA THR A 72 -1.00 -3.74 -14.22
C THR A 72 -0.09 -4.95 -13.98
N GLU A 73 1.20 -4.86 -14.31
CA GLU A 73 2.15 -5.95 -14.10
C GLU A 73 2.37 -6.25 -12.61
N MET A 74 2.41 -5.20 -11.77
CA MET A 74 2.49 -5.34 -10.33
C MET A 74 1.22 -5.96 -9.77
N GLU A 75 0.05 -5.46 -10.17
CA GLU A 75 -1.24 -5.97 -9.72
C GLU A 75 -1.42 -7.46 -10.02
N MET A 76 -1.00 -7.93 -11.20
CA MET A 76 -1.05 -9.36 -11.57
C MET A 76 -0.21 -10.25 -10.63
N LYS A 77 0.81 -9.70 -9.97
CA LYS A 77 1.68 -10.43 -9.03
C LYS A 77 1.20 -10.33 -7.59
N LEU A 78 0.18 -9.52 -7.32
CA LEU A 78 -0.36 -9.30 -5.98
C LEU A 78 -1.61 -10.16 -5.78
N THR A 79 -1.64 -10.88 -4.67
CA THR A 79 -2.89 -11.43 -4.14
C THR A 79 -3.53 -10.40 -3.22
N PRO A 80 -4.87 -10.28 -3.17
CA PRO A 80 -5.52 -9.40 -2.21
C PRO A 80 -5.31 -9.88 -0.75
N PRO A 81 -5.44 -8.99 0.25
CA PRO A 81 -5.32 -9.36 1.67
C PRO A 81 -6.41 -10.31 2.18
N ARG A 82 -7.59 -10.29 1.53
CA ARG A 82 -8.78 -11.08 1.83
C ARG A 82 -9.51 -11.42 0.54
#